data_AF-A0A7C9AQR3-F1
#
_entry.id   AF-A0A7C9AQR3-F1
#
_cell.length_a   1.000
_cell.length_b   1.000
_cell.length_c   1.000
_cell.angle_alpha   90.00
_cell.angle_beta   90.00
_cell.angle_gamma   90.00
#
_symmetry.space_group_name_H-M   'P 1'
#
loop_
_entity.id
_entity.type
_entity.pdbx_description
1 polymer ?
#
loop_
_entity_poly.entity_id
_entity_poly.type
_entity_poly.pdbx_seq_one_letter_code
_entity_poly.pdbx_strand_id
1 'polypeptide(L)'
;GIKPVGLVYGDRMNGASNLCLPGSLEPGLVKGKVVVCDRGINARVEKGAVVKAAGGVGMILANRGASGEGVVADSHLLPTVAVGMKVGNQIRAYVKKTAS
;
A
#
# COMPACT_ATOMS: atom_id res chain seq x y z
N GLY A 1 -9.48 18.36 -16.52
CA GLY A 1 -8.05 17.99 -16.48
C GLY A 1 -7.83 16.95 -15.40
N ILE A 2 -7.12 15.86 -15.70
CA ILE A 2 -6.88 14.76 -14.76
C ILE A 2 -5.84 15.22 -13.74
N LYS A 3 -6.27 15.53 -12.51
CA LYS A 3 -5.34 15.77 -11.39
C LYS A 3 -4.72 14.43 -11.00
N PRO A 4 -3.38 14.33 -10.87
CA PRO A 4 -2.74 13.10 -10.39
C PRO A 4 -3.23 12.71 -9.00
N VAL A 5 -3.47 11.41 -8.80
CA VAL A 5 -3.83 10.85 -7.49
C VAL A 5 -2.57 10.77 -6.63
N GLY A 6 -2.67 11.18 -5.35
CA GLY A 6 -1.56 11.09 -4.41
C GLY A 6 -1.21 9.63 -4.06
N LEU A 7 0.07 9.40 -3.72
CA LEU A 7 0.58 8.09 -3.29
C LEU A 7 1.10 8.20 -1.85
N VAL A 8 0.70 7.27 -0.97
CA VAL A 8 1.08 7.27 0.45
C VAL A 8 1.62 5.93 0.91
N TYR A 9 2.54 5.98 1.87
CA TYR A 9 3.17 4.81 2.49
C TYR A 9 3.46 5.15 3.97
N GLY A 10 2.90 4.38 4.90
CA GLY A 10 3.06 4.65 6.33
C GLY A 10 4.25 3.88 6.91
N ASP A 11 5.41 4.52 7.09
CA ASP A 11 6.61 3.89 7.68
C ASP A 11 6.84 4.21 9.17
N ARG A 12 6.00 5.04 9.79
CA ARG A 12 6.25 5.54 11.14
C ARG A 12 6.14 4.41 12.17
N MET A 13 7.26 4.16 12.85
CA MET A 13 7.61 3.39 14.08
C MET A 13 6.80 2.17 14.54
N ASN A 14 5.52 1.99 14.18
CA ASN A 14 4.66 0.91 14.69
C ASN A 14 4.30 -0.17 13.65
N GLY A 15 4.96 -0.23 12.48
CA GLY A 15 4.91 -1.39 11.55
C GLY A 15 3.54 -1.85 11.01
N ALA A 16 2.45 -1.28 11.49
CA ALA A 16 1.08 -1.71 11.23
C ALA A 16 0.50 -0.98 10.02
N SER A 17 0.90 0.28 9.81
CA SER A 17 0.44 1.12 8.70
C SER A 17 1.02 0.68 7.36
N ASN A 18 2.30 0.31 7.30
CA ASN A 18 2.89 -0.22 6.07
C ASN A 18 2.30 -1.58 5.73
N LEU A 19 1.85 -2.36 6.72
CA LEU A 19 1.16 -3.62 6.46
C LEU A 19 -0.34 -3.44 6.18
N CYS A 20 -0.88 -2.22 6.29
CA CYS A 20 -2.31 -1.94 6.13
C CYS A 20 -3.18 -2.85 7.01
N LEU A 21 -2.76 -3.02 8.26
CA LEU A 21 -3.53 -3.73 9.28
C LEU A 21 -4.81 -2.96 9.63
N PRO A 22 -5.88 -3.64 10.07
CA PRO A 22 -7.08 -2.98 10.55
C PRO A 22 -6.77 -1.90 11.61
N GLY A 23 -7.36 -0.72 11.46
CA GLY A 23 -7.17 0.42 12.38
C GLY A 23 -5.81 1.14 12.27
N SER A 24 -4.92 0.73 11.37
CA SER A 24 -3.59 1.35 11.25
C SER A 24 -3.48 2.51 10.26
N LEU A 25 -4.52 2.73 9.46
CA LEU A 25 -4.56 3.76 8.43
C LEU A 25 -5.36 4.98 8.89
N GLU A 26 -4.68 6.13 8.98
CA GLU A 26 -5.30 7.42 9.27
C GLU A 26 -6.11 7.93 8.06
N PRO A 27 -7.45 8.04 8.16
CA PRO A 27 -8.29 8.42 7.02
C PRO A 27 -7.92 9.78 6.42
N GLY A 28 -7.50 10.75 7.24
CA GLY A 28 -7.05 12.07 6.78
C GLY A 28 -5.80 12.02 5.88
N LEU A 29 -4.99 10.97 5.99
CA LEU A 29 -3.81 10.77 5.15
C LEU A 29 -4.09 9.94 3.90
N VAL A 30 -5.06 9.02 3.97
CA VAL A 30 -5.33 7.99 2.94
C VAL A 30 -6.46 8.36 1.97
N LYS A 31 -7.47 9.11 2.42
CA LYS A 31 -8.68 9.38 1.64
C LYS A 31 -8.34 9.96 0.26
N GLY A 32 -8.86 9.34 -0.79
CA GLY A 32 -8.66 9.78 -2.18
C GLY A 32 -7.28 9.47 -2.77
N LYS A 33 -6.45 8.66 -2.11
CA LYS A 33 -5.08 8.33 -2.54
C LYS A 33 -4.87 6.85 -2.80
N VAL A 34 -3.79 6.53 -3.51
CA VAL A 34 -3.29 5.15 -3.63
C VAL A 34 -2.39 4.85 -2.42
N VAL A 35 -2.58 3.70 -1.79
CA VAL A 35 -1.81 3.27 -0.62
C VAL A 35 -0.83 2.18 -0.99
N VAL A 36 0.44 2.35 -0.61
CA VAL A 36 1.44 1.29 -0.70
C VAL A 36 1.37 0.46 0.57
N CYS A 37 1.08 -0.84 0.42
CA CYS A 37 1.03 -1.80 1.51
C CYS A 37 2.09 -2.87 1.27
N ASP A 38 2.84 -3.25 2.31
CA ASP A 38 3.76 -4.36 2.25
C ASP A 38 3.04 -5.69 2.40
N ARG A 39 3.52 -6.68 1.65
CA ARG A 39 3.16 -8.08 1.89
C ARG A 39 3.75 -8.58 3.21
N GLY A 40 2.95 -9.33 3.96
CA GLY A 40 3.31 -9.91 5.25
C GLY A 40 2.12 -9.93 6.20
N ILE A 41 2.30 -10.51 7.39
CA ILE A 41 1.35 -10.66 8.51
C ILE A 41 -0.07 -11.06 8.11
N ASN A 42 -0.90 -10.11 7.66
CA ASN A 42 -2.30 -10.33 7.34
C ASN A 42 -2.53 -10.65 5.85
N ALA A 43 -3.73 -11.10 5.51
CA ALA A 43 -4.05 -11.57 4.16
C ALA A 43 -3.94 -10.45 3.12
N ARG A 44 -3.45 -10.77 1.92
CA ARG A 44 -3.27 -9.81 0.82
C ARG A 44 -4.58 -9.09 0.49
N VAL A 45 -5.67 -9.85 0.39
CA VAL A 45 -7.01 -9.33 0.08
C VAL A 45 -7.55 -8.43 1.20
N GLU A 46 -7.32 -8.80 2.46
CA GLU A 46 -7.75 -8.03 3.63
C GLU A 46 -7.13 -6.62 3.65
N LYS A 47 -5.86 -6.48 3.29
CA LYS A 47 -5.20 -5.17 3.15
C LYS A 47 -5.98 -4.24 2.20
N GLY A 48 -6.49 -4.81 1.10
CA GLY A 48 -7.35 -4.07 0.18
C GLY A 48 -8.65 -3.62 0.87
N ALA A 49 -9.31 -4.48 1.63
CA ALA A 49 -10.50 -4.10 2.39
C ALA A 49 -10.22 -2.96 3.38
N VAL A 50 -9.09 -3.00 4.09
CA VAL A 50 -8.67 -1.94 5.02
C VAL A 50 -8.42 -0.62 4.29
N VAL A 51 -7.70 -0.64 3.16
CA VAL A 51 -7.46 0.57 2.34
C VAL A 51 -8.77 1.18 1.86
N LYS A 52 -9.72 0.36 1.38
CA LYS A 52 -11.05 0.83 0.95
C LYS A 52 -11.82 1.46 2.10
N ALA A 53 -11.82 0.82 3.27
CA ALA A 53 -12.50 1.32 4.46
C ALA A 53 -11.92 2.65 4.94
N ALA A 54 -10.61 2.86 4.82
CA ALA A 54 -9.93 4.13 5.12
C ALA A 54 -10.15 5.23 4.04
N GLY A 55 -10.89 4.93 2.97
CA GLY A 55 -11.20 5.87 1.88
C GLY A 55 -10.14 5.95 0.79
N GLY A 56 -9.18 5.02 0.76
CA GLY A 56 -8.21 4.90 -0.33
C GLY A 56 -8.87 4.45 -1.63
N VAL A 57 -8.33 4.92 -2.76
CA VAL A 57 -8.89 4.65 -4.11
C VAL A 57 -8.13 3.57 -4.88
N GLY A 58 -6.95 3.17 -4.39
CA GLY A 58 -6.07 2.19 -5.02
C GLY A 58 -5.09 1.61 -4.01
N MET A 59 -4.52 0.44 -4.32
CA MET A 59 -3.48 -0.18 -3.50
C MET A 59 -2.33 -0.70 -4.37
N ILE A 60 -1.11 -0.53 -3.89
CA ILE A 60 0.06 -1.24 -4.40
C ILE A 60 0.50 -2.22 -3.32
N LEU A 61 0.40 -3.51 -3.59
CA LEU A 61 0.91 -4.55 -2.70
C LEU A 61 2.38 -4.83 -3.04
N ALA A 62 3.29 -4.32 -2.22
CA ALA A 62 4.71 -4.39 -2.46
C ALA A 62 5.37 -5.51 -1.65
N ASN A 63 6.07 -6.42 -2.32
CA ASN A 63 6.84 -7.44 -1.64
C ASN A 63 8.01 -6.85 -0.80
N ARG A 64 8.43 -7.65 0.18
CA ARG A 64 9.61 -7.48 1.05
C ARG A 64 10.59 -8.62 0.83
N GLY A 65 11.74 -8.59 1.50
CA GLY A 65 12.80 -9.61 1.40
C GLY A 65 12.28 -11.05 1.50
N ALA A 66 11.39 -11.33 2.45
CA ALA A 66 10.82 -12.66 2.65
C ALA A 66 9.93 -13.16 1.49
N SER A 67 9.43 -12.28 0.62
CA SER A 67 8.56 -12.63 -0.51
C SER A 67 9.25 -12.56 -1.88
N GLY A 68 10.46 -12.00 -1.95
CA GLY A 68 11.21 -11.86 -3.20
C GLY A 68 10.44 -11.16 -4.32
N GLU A 69 10.66 -11.59 -5.56
CA GLU A 69 10.04 -10.97 -6.76
C GLU A 69 8.70 -11.61 -7.17
N GLY A 70 8.35 -12.76 -6.61
CA GLY A 70 7.15 -13.51 -6.99
C GLY A 70 5.85 -12.78 -6.61
N VAL A 71 5.00 -12.52 -7.61
CA VAL A 71 3.67 -11.93 -7.42
C VAL A 71 2.60 -12.98 -7.61
N VAL A 72 1.46 -12.76 -6.96
CA VAL A 72 0.28 -13.62 -7.09
C VAL A 72 -0.91 -12.73 -7.41
N ALA A 73 -1.72 -13.14 -8.36
CA ALA A 73 -2.94 -12.44 -8.73
C ALA A 73 -4.06 -12.81 -7.75
N ASP A 74 -4.34 -11.91 -6.80
CA ASP A 74 -5.53 -12.00 -5.95
C ASP A 74 -6.61 -11.04 -6.45
N SER A 75 -7.88 -11.40 -6.23
CA SER A 75 -8.99 -10.49 -6.44
C SER A 75 -9.12 -9.54 -5.24
N HIS A 76 -8.98 -8.24 -5.47
CA HIS A 76 -9.10 -7.20 -4.44
C HIS A 76 -10.38 -6.37 -4.59
N LEU A 77 -10.85 -5.78 -3.48
CA LEU A 77 -12.08 -4.97 -3.44
C LEU A 77 -11.96 -3.55 -4.02
N LEU A 78 -10.75 -3.20 -4.49
CA LEU A 78 -10.39 -1.93 -5.11
C LEU A 78 -9.22 -2.17 -6.09
N PRO A 79 -8.98 -1.27 -7.06
CA PRO A 79 -7.88 -1.40 -8.03
C PRO A 79 -6.53 -1.63 -7.35
N THR A 80 -5.94 -2.81 -7.58
CA THR A 80 -4.72 -3.23 -6.90
C THR A 80 -3.72 -3.83 -7.88
N VAL A 81 -2.44 -3.50 -7.70
CA VAL A 81 -1.33 -4.18 -8.37
C VAL A 81 -0.37 -4.76 -7.34
N ALA A 82 0.03 -6.01 -7.54
CA ALA A 82 1.10 -6.64 -6.77
C ALA A 82 2.43 -6.44 -7.49
N VAL A 83 3.48 -6.06 -6.74
CA VAL A 83 4.82 -5.84 -7.30
C VAL A 83 5.88 -6.60 -6.50
N GLY A 84 6.91 -7.04 -7.22
CA GLY A 84 8.10 -7.67 -6.64
C GLY A 84 8.89 -6.72 -5.74
N MET A 85 9.85 -7.27 -5.00
CA MET A 85 10.62 -6.54 -3.99
C MET A 85 11.41 -5.38 -4.61
N LYS A 86 12.07 -5.56 -5.76
CA LYS A 86 12.86 -4.50 -6.42
C LYS A 86 12.00 -3.27 -6.72
N VAL A 87 10.86 -3.46 -7.39
CA VAL A 87 9.92 -2.38 -7.73
C VAL A 87 9.30 -1.80 -6.46
N GLY A 88 8.94 -2.64 -5.50
CA GLY A 88 8.44 -2.20 -4.20
C GLY A 88 9.42 -1.27 -3.48
N ASN A 89 10.72 -1.57 -3.51
CA ASN A 89 11.76 -0.71 -2.92
C ASN A 89 11.83 0.66 -3.61
N GLN A 90 11.76 0.68 -4.95
CA GLN A 90 11.77 1.92 -5.72
C GLN A 90 10.54 2.80 -5.41
N ILE A 91 9.35 2.20 -5.35
CA ILE A 91 8.10 2.92 -5.01
C ILE A 91 8.18 3.52 -3.61
N ARG A 92 8.66 2.76 -2.63
CA ARG A 92 8.81 3.27 -1.25
C ARG A 92 9.82 4.40 -1.17
N ALA A 93 10.94 4.29 -1.88
CA ALA A 93 11.93 5.37 -1.96
C ALA A 93 11.34 6.62 -2.62
N TYR A 94 10.52 6.45 -3.67
CA TYR A 94 9.81 7.56 -4.31
C TYR A 94 8.88 8.28 -3.34
N VAL A 95 7.99 7.56 -2.64
CA VAL A 95 7.04 8.18 -1.68
C VAL A 95 7.77 8.93 -0.56
N LYS A 96 8.89 8.39 -0.06
CA LYS A 96 9.71 9.06 0.97
C LYS A 96 10.33 10.37 0.48
N LYS A 97 10.68 10.46 -0.81
CA LYS A 97 11.26 11.68 -1.40
C LYS A 97 10.19 12.74 -1.72
N THR A 98 8.96 12.31 -2.01
CA THR A 98 7.87 13.22 -2.41
C THR A 98 6.94 13.61 -1.26
N ALA A 99 7.15 13.06 -0.05
CA ALA A 99 6.53 13.54 1.18
C ALA A 99 7.18 14.87 1.61
N SER A 100 6.83 15.96 0.91
CA SER A 100 7.12 17.35 1.27
C SER A 100 5.82 18.13 1.39
#